data_AF-A0A068UQG0-F1
#
_entry.id   AF-A0A068UQG0-F1
#
_cell.length_a   1.000
_cell.length_b   1.000
_cell.length_c   1.000
_cell.angle_alpha   90.00
_cell.angle_beta   90.00
_cell.angle_gamma   90.00
#
_symmetry.space_group_name_H-M   'P 1'
#
loop_
_entity.id
_entity.type
_entity.pdbx_description
1 polymer ?
#
loop_
_entity_poly.entity_id
_entity_poly.type
_entity_poly.pdbx_seq_one_letter_code
_entity_poly.pdbx_strand_id
1 'polypeptide(L)' 'MAGAKVGIITLLFCATILLGWKPEHASAKVCPLVCFKAAYMICPHPPHKKLRPVCNCCLAKPHCKLYRHDGTVICTAAG' A
#
# COMPACT_ATOMS: atom_id res chain seq x y z
N MET A 1 18.68 49.52 -10.42
CA MET A 1 19.03 48.08 -10.46
C MET A 1 18.20 47.33 -9.41
N ALA A 2 16.91 47.10 -9.66
CA ALA A 2 16.00 46.46 -8.69
C ALA A 2 15.27 45.22 -9.24
N GLY A 3 15.29 45.00 -10.57
CA GLY A 3 14.66 43.83 -11.21
C GLY A 3 15.50 42.55 -11.19
N ALA A 4 16.82 42.64 -11.01
CA ALA A 4 17.71 41.48 -11.08
C ALA A 4 17.59 40.53 -9.88
N LYS A 5 17.32 41.06 -8.68
CA LYS A 5 17.20 40.25 -7.44
C LYS A 5 15.92 39.42 -7.40
N VAL A 6 14.80 39.96 -7.91
CA VAL A 6 13.52 39.25 -7.99
C VAL A 6 13.59 38.09 -8.98
N GLY A 7 14.19 38.30 -10.16
CA GLY A 7 14.30 37.26 -11.19
C GLY A 7 15.15 36.06 -10.76
N ILE A 8 16.23 36.27 -10.00
CA ILE A 8 17.10 35.20 -9.51
C ILE A 8 16.38 34.34 -8.46
N ILE A 9 15.62 34.97 -7.56
CA ILE A 9 14.85 34.25 -6.53
C ILE A 9 13.77 33.38 -7.19
N THR A 10 13.05 33.90 -8.18
CA THR A 10 12.03 33.12 -8.92
C THR A 10 12.64 31.91 -9.64
N LEU A 11 13.82 32.06 -10.24
CA LEU A 11 14.54 30.96 -10.91
C LEU A 11 14.99 29.87 -9.92
N LEU A 12 15.48 30.26 -8.74
CA LEU A 12 15.89 29.32 -7.69
C LEU A 12 14.72 28.52 -7.14
N PHE A 13 13.56 29.17 -6.93
CA PHE A 13 12.34 28.47 -6.48
C PHE A 13 11.78 27.53 -7.55
N CYS A 14 11.84 27.87 -8.84
CA CYS A 14 11.45 26.94 -9.91
C CYS A 14 12.37 25.71 -9.99
N ALA A 15 13.67 25.89 -9.81
CA ALA A 15 14.64 24.79 -9.88
C ALA A 15 14.47 23.77 -8.75
N THR A 16 14.12 24.19 -7.54
CA THR A 16 13.90 23.29 -6.40
C THR A 16 12.61 22.47 -6.53
N ILE A 17 11.56 23.04 -7.11
CA ILE A 17 10.30 22.33 -7.38
C ILE A 17 10.51 21.23 -8.44
N LEU A 18 11.35 21.47 -9.45
CA LEU A 18 11.65 20.50 -10.51
C LEU A 18 12.51 19.33 -10.05
N LEU A 19 13.43 19.54 -9.09
CA LEU A 19 14.30 18.49 -8.55
C LEU A 19 13.61 17.64 -7.47
N GLY A 20 12.56 18.16 -6.83
CA GLY A 20 11.91 17.52 -5.67
C GLY A 20 10.70 16.64 -5.99
N TRP A 21 10.13 16.71 -7.20
CA TRP A 21 8.91 15.98 -7.52
C TRP A 21 9.20 14.61 -8.15
N LYS A 22 9.58 13.64 -7.32
CA LYS A 22 9.49 12.23 -7.66
C LYS A 22 8.10 11.74 -7.23
N PRO A 23 7.08 11.70 -8.10
CA PRO A 23 5.83 11.08 -7.73
C PRO A 23 6.12 9.59 -7.49
N GLU A 24 6.02 9.16 -6.24
CA GLU A 24 5.99 7.74 -5.92
C GLU A 24 4.74 7.18 -6.59
N HIS A 25 4.95 6.50 -7.73
CA HIS A 25 3.88 5.93 -8.52
C HIS A 25 3.30 4.77 -7.70
N ALA A 26 2.30 5.07 -6.87
CA ALA A 26 1.56 4.07 -6.11
C ALA A 26 0.83 3.18 -7.12
N SER A 27 1.47 2.07 -7.50
CA SER A 27 0.86 1.05 -8.35
C SER A 27 -0.40 0.55 -7.65
N ALA A 28 -1.57 0.91 -8.19
CA ALA A 28 -2.84 0.44 -7.68
C ALA A 28 -2.92 -1.08 -7.92
N LYS A 29 -2.95 -1.86 -6.83
CA LYS A 29 -3.07 -3.31 -6.89
C LYS A 29 -4.43 -3.70 -7.45
N VAL A 30 -4.47 -4.26 -8.65
CA VAL A 30 -5.70 -4.81 -9.24
C VAL A 30 -5.91 -6.21 -8.67
N CYS A 31 -7.04 -6.42 -7.99
CA CYS A 31 -7.39 -7.71 -7.40
C CYS A 31 -8.62 -8.33 -8.06
N PRO A 32 -8.66 -9.67 -8.22
CA PRO A 32 -9.86 -10.35 -8.68
C PRO A 32 -11.00 -10.15 -7.67
N LEU A 33 -12.25 -10.17 -8.16
CA LEU A 33 -13.45 -9.97 -7.35
C LEU A 33 -13.99 -11.28 -6.74
N VAL A 34 -13.33 -12.41 -7.00
CA VAL A 34 -13.73 -13.72 -6.45
C VAL A 34 -13.31 -13.82 -4.98
N CYS A 35 -14.25 -14.21 -4.11
CA CYS A 35 -14.00 -14.35 -2.67
C CYS A 35 -13.77 -15.79 -2.23
N PHE A 36 -12.85 -15.96 -1.29
CA PHE A 36 -12.67 -17.22 -0.57
C PHE A 36 -13.67 -17.34 0.57
N LYS A 37 -14.10 -18.57 0.83
CA LYS A 37 -14.85 -18.92 2.05
C LYS A 37 -13.90 -19.06 3.25
N ALA A 38 -13.20 -17.98 3.59
CA ALA A 38 -12.34 -17.91 4.75
C ALA A 38 -13.18 -17.70 6.01
N ALA A 39 -12.81 -18.38 7.10
CA ALA A 39 -13.44 -18.23 8.40
C ALA A 39 -12.81 -17.09 9.21
N TYR A 40 -11.48 -16.96 9.15
CA TYR A 40 -10.73 -15.91 9.82
C TYR A 40 -9.40 -15.65 9.11
N MET A 41 -8.75 -14.53 9.44
CA MET A 41 -7.38 -14.26 9.04
C MET A 41 -6.49 -13.93 10.24
N ILE A 42 -5.18 -14.17 10.11
CA ILE A 42 -4.16 -13.79 11.10
C ILE A 42 -3.07 -13.02 10.36
N CYS A 43 -2.67 -11.88 10.92
CA CYS A 43 -1.58 -11.05 10.42
C CYS A 43 -0.39 -11.12 11.38
N PRO A 44 0.84 -10.81 10.93
CA PRO A 44 2.01 -10.85 11.80
C PRO A 44 1.95 -9.84 12.96
N HIS A 45 1.20 -8.75 12.80
CA HIS A 45 1.05 -7.73 13.82
C HIS A 45 -0.42 -7.32 14.00
N PRO A 46 -1.06 -7.60 15.16
CA PRO A 46 -0.56 -8.43 16.25
C PRO A 46 -0.64 -9.94 15.91
N PRO A 47 0.37 -10.74 16.29
CA PRO A 47 0.36 -12.18 16.03
C PRO A 47 -0.76 -12.86 16.81
N HIS A 48 -1.25 -14.00 16.29
CA HIS A 48 -2.30 -14.85 16.90
C HIS A 48 -3.70 -14.24 17.05
N LYS A 49 -3.90 -12.96 16.74
CA LYS A 49 -5.23 -12.35 16.72
C LYS A 49 -6.01 -12.81 15.49
N LYS A 50 -7.11 -13.53 15.71
CA LYS A 50 -8.07 -13.85 14.65
C LYS A 50 -8.87 -12.59 14.30
N LEU A 51 -8.78 -12.16 13.06
CA LEU A 51 -9.51 -11.02 12.49
C LEU A 51 -10.57 -11.51 11.51
N ARG A 52 -11.57 -10.65 11.24
CA ARG A 52 -12.52 -10.91 10.15
C ARG A 52 -11.74 -11.02 8.83
N PRO A 53 -11.95 -12.08 8.04
CA PRO A 53 -11.20 -12.26 6.81
C PRO A 53 -11.66 -11.26 5.76
N VAL A 54 -10.73 -10.81 4.93
CA VAL A 54 -11.06 -10.11 3.69
C VAL A 54 -11.55 -11.10 2.63
N CYS A 55 -12.16 -10.58 1.56
CA CYS A 55 -12.70 -11.40 0.47
C CYS A 55 -11.64 -12.33 -0.15
N ASN A 56 -10.42 -11.86 -0.42
CA ASN A 56 -9.35 -12.70 -0.95
C ASN A 56 -7.94 -12.23 -0.54
N CYS A 57 -6.93 -13.04 -0.87
CA CYS A 57 -5.53 -12.82 -0.47
C CYS A 57 -4.91 -11.59 -1.13
N CYS A 58 -5.38 -11.18 -2.31
CA CYS A 58 -4.86 -10.00 -2.98
C CYS A 58 -5.20 -8.73 -2.19
N LEU A 59 -6.40 -8.69 -1.61
CA LEU A 59 -6.90 -7.62 -0.75
C LEU A 59 -6.34 -7.66 0.68
N ALA A 60 -5.73 -8.78 1.07
CA ALA A 60 -5.16 -8.91 2.40
C ALA A 60 -3.85 -8.11 2.50
N LYS A 61 -3.56 -7.59 3.70
CA LYS A 61 -2.28 -6.93 3.97
C LYS A 61 -1.13 -7.93 3.81
N PRO A 62 0.07 -7.46 3.40
CA PRO A 62 1.23 -8.33 3.21
C PRO A 62 1.46 -9.24 4.42
N HIS A 63 1.80 -10.50 4.14
CA HIS A 63 2.10 -11.55 5.12
C HIS A 63 0.92 -11.99 6.00
N CYS A 64 -0.29 -11.47 5.79
CA CYS A 64 -1.49 -12.01 6.43
C CYS A 64 -1.90 -13.34 5.80
N LYS A 65 -2.39 -14.25 6.64
CA LYS A 65 -2.85 -15.58 6.25
C LYS A 65 -4.35 -15.69 6.42
N LEU A 66 -5.05 -16.23 5.42
CA LEU A 66 -6.47 -16.56 5.49
C LEU A 66 -6.63 -18.04 5.81
N TYR A 67 -7.61 -18.38 6.65
CA TYR A 67 -7.85 -19.72 7.16
C TYR A 67 -9.29 -20.16 6.91
N ARG A 68 -9.47 -21.47 6.69
CA ARG A 68 -10.77 -22.14 6.73
C ARG A 68 -11.20 -22.41 8.18
N HIS A 69 -12.42 -22.91 8.36
CA HIS A 69 -12.97 -23.27 9.68
C HIS A 69 -12.19 -24.40 10.38
N ASP A 70 -11.59 -25.31 9.61
CA ASP A 70 -10.75 -26.42 10.08
C ASP A 70 -9.32 -25.98 10.44
N GLY A 71 -8.98 -24.70 10.26
CA GLY A 71 -7.63 -24.17 10.49
C GLY A 71 -6.66 -24.38 9.33
N THR A 72 -7.10 -24.92 8.19
CA THR A 72 -6.28 -25.02 6.98
C THR A 72 -5.99 -23.63 6.41
N VAL A 73 -4.73 -23.37 6.06
CA VAL A 73 -4.32 -22.11 5.39
C VAL A 73 -4.83 -22.14 3.95
N ILE A 74 -5.62 -21.13 3.58
CA ILE A 74 -6.06 -20.92 2.19
C ILE A 74 -4.93 -20.26 1.40
N CYS A 75 -4.31 -19.24 1.99
CA CYS A 75 -3.24 -18.48 1.35
C CYS A 75 -2.49 -17.58 2.33
N THR A 76 -1.35 -17.06 1.86
CA THR A 76 -0.61 -15.95 2.48
C THR A 76 -0.53 -14.80 1.48
N ALA A 77 -0.87 -13.58 1.91
CA ALA A 77 -0.82 -12.39 1.07
C ALA A 77 0.64 -12.03 0.75
N ALA A 78 0.98 -11.94 -0.54
CA ALA A 78 2.25 -11.40 -0.99
C ALA A 78 2.23 -9.87 -0.91
N GLY A 79 3.39 -9.30 -0.52
CA GLY A 79 3.67 -7.86 -0.53
C GLY A 79 3.68 -7.30 -1.93
#